data_AF-A0A177TNV5-F1
#
_entry.id   AF-A0A177TNV5-F1
#
_cell.length_a   1.000
_cell.length_b   1.000
_cell.length_c   1.000
_cell.angle_alpha   90.00
_cell.angle_beta   90.00
_cell.angle_gamma   90.00
#
_symmetry.space_group_name_H-M   'P 1'
#
loop_
_entity.id
_entity.type
_entity.pdbx_description
1 polymer ?
#
loop_
_entity_poly.entity_id
_entity_poly.type
_entity_poly.pdbx_seq_one_letter_code
_entity_poly.pdbx_strand_id
1 'polypeptide(L)'
;MGPAVCAVASTDIARTSTRLNVSSAWMRLGWLRECTVRPDLATGSDHEVIWADLSVRSSPAELNTGVGRLLESRTDVELMKTEFESLLPTFEALIASAADAAEVGARTAKNQLDTAAEGLNEVIHKAVTTSILRSSGKRGGYVWWNREYAEAHTQLRAARQQQKSAPGSNRYQERLSRIRSNFHKAVTKAKRAWAKQKVEDLEGNDIFGAMQWAKGRRRYRSPPLMDPDGSMKVETKGKAQTLRAALLPPPAPADLR
;
A
#
# COMPACT_ATOMS: atom_id res chain seq x y z
N MET A 1 -5.36 19.42 4.60
CA MET A 1 -5.95 18.91 3.35
C MET A 1 -5.67 17.41 3.27
N GLY A 2 -6.64 16.58 3.68
CA GLY A 2 -6.52 15.11 3.62
C GLY A 2 -6.95 14.57 2.25
N PRO A 3 -6.51 13.35 1.86
CA PRO A 3 -6.85 12.77 0.58
C PRO A 3 -8.32 12.33 0.56
N ALA A 4 -9.09 12.83 -0.41
CA ALA A 4 -10.42 12.34 -0.71
C ALA A 4 -10.32 10.93 -1.32
N VAL A 5 -11.08 9.98 -0.76
CA VAL A 5 -11.23 8.64 -1.33
C VAL A 5 -12.62 8.54 -1.92
N CYS A 6 -12.70 8.50 -3.25
CA CYS A 6 -13.94 8.29 -3.98
C CYS A 6 -14.22 6.78 -4.02
N ALA A 7 -15.27 6.33 -3.34
CA ALA A 7 -15.74 4.95 -3.42
C ALA A 7 -17.07 4.92 -4.18
N VAL A 8 -17.12 4.19 -5.29
CA VAL A 8 -18.35 3.95 -6.06
C VAL A 8 -19.02 2.73 -5.47
N ALA A 9 -20.22 2.88 -4.91
CA ALA A 9 -21.05 1.79 -4.43
C ALA A 9 -22.36 1.77 -5.22
N SER A 10 -22.74 0.58 -5.69
CA SER A 10 -23.98 0.32 -6.42
C SER A 10 -25.08 -0.05 -5.42
N THR A 11 -26.17 0.70 -5.44
CA THR A 11 -27.43 0.31 -4.78
C THR A 11 -28.62 0.84 -5.59
N ASP A 12 -29.28 -0.06 -6.32
CA ASP A 12 -30.63 0.13 -6.85
C ASP A 12 -31.65 -0.14 -5.72
N ILE A 13 -32.24 0.89 -5.10
CA ILE A 13 -33.53 0.76 -4.39
C ILE A 13 -34.32 2.07 -4.49
N ALA A 14 -35.59 1.93 -4.86
CA ALA A 14 -36.60 2.95 -5.08
C ALA A 14 -36.77 3.98 -3.94
N ARG A 15 -37.25 5.18 -4.35
CA ARG A 15 -37.67 6.34 -3.54
C ARG A 15 -38.44 5.95 -2.28
N THR A 16 -37.77 6.01 -1.13
CA THR A 16 -38.32 6.39 0.19
C THR A 16 -37.15 6.47 1.18
N SER A 17 -36.92 7.67 1.75
CA SER A 17 -35.98 7.96 2.86
C SER A 17 -34.70 7.10 2.87
N THR A 18 -33.72 7.48 2.04
CA THR A 18 -32.45 6.77 1.88
C THR A 18 -31.60 6.89 3.16
N ARG A 19 -31.72 5.93 4.07
CA ARG A 19 -30.68 5.70 5.07
C ARG A 19 -29.43 5.24 4.33
N LEU A 20 -28.41 6.08 4.27
CA LEU A 20 -27.08 5.69 3.82
C LEU A 20 -26.60 4.52 4.67
N ASN A 21 -26.47 3.34 4.08
CA ASN A 21 -25.80 2.20 4.70
C ASN A 21 -24.29 2.45 4.69
N VAL A 22 -23.85 3.31 5.61
CA VAL A 22 -22.41 3.58 5.75
C VAL A 22 -21.73 2.33 6.28
N SER A 23 -20.51 2.07 5.78
CA SER A 23 -19.70 0.94 6.23
C SER A 23 -19.64 0.87 7.75
N SER A 24 -20.14 -0.23 8.32
CA SER A 24 -20.14 -0.45 9.78
C SER A 24 -18.72 -0.41 10.38
N ALA A 25 -17.68 -0.58 9.56
CA ALA A 25 -16.29 -0.44 9.98
C ALA A 25 -15.90 1.02 10.27
N TRP A 26 -16.34 1.97 9.44
CA TRP A 26 -16.00 3.39 9.62
C TRP A 26 -16.75 4.02 10.79
N MET A 27 -17.99 3.59 11.00
CA MET A 27 -18.77 3.94 12.19
C MET A 27 -18.15 3.36 13.46
N ARG A 28 -17.77 2.07 13.45
CA ARG A 28 -17.10 1.42 14.60
C ARG A 28 -15.78 2.08 14.97
N LEU A 29 -15.01 2.54 13.99
CA LEU A 29 -13.74 3.22 14.21
C LEU A 29 -13.90 4.70 14.59
N GLY A 30 -15.12 5.24 14.55
CA GLY A 30 -15.39 6.66 14.80
C GLY A 30 -14.70 7.59 13.80
N TRP A 31 -14.40 7.09 12.61
CA TRP A 31 -13.66 7.82 11.59
C TRP A 31 -14.56 8.62 10.66
N LEU A 32 -15.85 8.32 10.62
CA LEU A 32 -16.81 9.02 9.79
C LEU A 32 -17.24 10.33 10.46
N ARG A 33 -16.97 11.47 9.81
CA ARG A 33 -17.54 12.77 10.20
C ARG A 33 -18.86 13.03 9.52
N GLU A 34 -18.89 12.85 8.20
CA GLU A 34 -20.06 13.11 7.39
C GLU A 34 -20.13 12.08 6.27
N CYS A 35 -21.34 11.67 5.91
CA CYS A 35 -21.60 10.88 4.71
C CYS A 35 -22.91 11.39 4.10
N THR A 36 -22.83 11.94 2.90
CA THR A 36 -23.98 12.53 2.20
C THR A 36 -23.97 12.14 0.73
N VAL A 37 -25.15 12.02 0.15
CA VAL A 37 -25.29 11.92 -1.31
C VAL A 37 -25.17 13.34 -1.88
N ARG A 38 -24.39 13.51 -2.95
CA ARG A 38 -24.14 14.78 -3.64
C ARG A 38 -24.63 14.71 -5.09
N PRO A 39 -25.94 14.92 -5.34
CA PRO A 39 -26.52 14.87 -6.69
C PRO A 39 -25.93 15.93 -7.62
N ASP A 40 -25.45 17.04 -7.04
CA ASP A 40 -24.77 18.14 -7.73
C ASP A 40 -23.43 17.74 -8.36
N LEU A 41 -22.85 16.61 -7.96
CA LEU A 41 -21.63 16.05 -8.52
C LEU A 41 -21.88 14.93 -9.55
N ALA A 42 -23.14 14.71 -9.95
CA ALA A 42 -23.50 13.66 -10.90
C ALA A 42 -22.84 13.89 -12.26
N THR A 43 -22.10 12.89 -12.74
CA THR A 43 -21.35 12.94 -14.01
C THR A 43 -22.12 12.32 -15.19
N GLY A 44 -23.46 12.30 -15.12
CA GLY A 44 -24.31 11.66 -16.12
C GLY A 44 -24.36 10.13 -16.05
N SER A 45 -23.79 9.54 -15.00
CA SER A 45 -24.00 8.13 -14.65
C SER A 45 -25.36 7.96 -13.97
N ASP A 46 -25.96 6.79 -14.12
CA ASP A 46 -27.07 6.26 -13.31
C ASP A 46 -26.72 6.01 -11.83
N HIS A 47 -25.55 6.47 -11.38
CA HIS A 47 -25.06 6.30 -10.02
C HIS A 47 -25.08 7.63 -9.27
N GLU A 48 -25.60 7.60 -8.04
CA GLU A 48 -25.52 8.73 -7.12
C GLU A 48 -24.11 8.84 -6.51
N VAL A 49 -23.58 10.06 -6.44
CA VAL A 49 -22.26 10.31 -5.83
C VAL A 49 -22.40 10.32 -4.33
N ILE A 50 -21.77 9.36 -3.65
CA ILE A 50 -21.65 9.37 -2.19
C ILE A 50 -20.35 10.09 -1.83
N TRP A 51 -20.47 11.15 -1.04
CA TRP A 51 -19.36 11.89 -0.47
C TRP A 51 -19.24 11.56 1.02
N ALA A 52 -18.02 11.31 1.49
CA ALA A 52 -17.76 11.04 2.90
C ALA A 52 -16.56 11.83 3.39
N ASP A 53 -16.74 12.56 4.49
CA ASP A 53 -15.66 13.18 5.24
C ASP A 53 -15.19 12.23 6.35
N LEU A 54 -13.89 11.98 6.38
CA LEU A 54 -13.25 11.05 7.32
C LEU A 54 -12.25 11.80 8.18
N SER A 55 -12.38 11.67 9.50
CA SER A 55 -11.35 12.07 10.44
C SER A 55 -10.71 10.88 11.11
N VAL A 56 -9.42 10.72 10.87
CA VAL A 56 -8.60 9.77 11.62
C VAL A 56 -8.38 10.35 13.01
N ARG A 57 -8.89 9.69 14.04
CA ARG A 57 -8.50 9.99 15.44
C ARG A 57 -7.10 9.42 15.66
N SER A 58 -6.11 10.28 15.71
CA SER A 58 -4.78 9.89 16.21
C SER A 58 -4.86 9.81 17.73
N SER A 59 -4.77 8.61 18.31
CA SER A 59 -4.56 8.45 19.75
C SER A 59 -3.19 9.03 20.13
N PRO A 60 -3.03 9.71 21.28
CA PRO A 60 -1.71 10.17 21.75
C PRO A 60 -0.70 9.03 21.92
N ALA A 61 -1.17 7.80 22.21
CA ALA A 61 -0.34 6.61 22.29
C ALA A 61 0.10 6.07 20.91
N GLU A 62 -0.50 6.57 19.82
CA GLU A 62 -0.15 6.27 18.43
C GLU A 62 0.49 7.49 17.75
N LEU A 63 1.30 8.26 18.48
CA LEU A 63 2.36 9.05 17.87
C LEU A 63 3.43 8.10 17.31
N ASN A 64 3.04 7.31 16.30
CA ASN A 64 3.94 7.00 15.21
C ASN A 64 4.43 8.37 14.75
N THR A 65 5.71 8.68 14.96
CA THR A 65 6.33 9.97 14.63
C THR A 65 6.27 10.31 13.12
N GLY A 66 5.47 9.59 12.32
CA GLY A 66 5.43 9.69 10.86
C GLY A 66 6.71 9.17 10.20
N VAL A 67 7.67 8.75 11.02
CA VAL A 67 9.03 8.48 10.62
C VAL A 67 9.19 6.96 10.58
N GLY A 68 9.19 6.40 9.37
CA GLY A 68 9.46 4.98 9.12
C GLY A 68 10.72 4.44 9.79
N ARG A 69 10.78 3.12 10.01
CA ARG A 69 12.04 2.43 10.33
C ARG A 69 13.06 2.71 9.24
N LEU A 70 14.31 2.91 9.61
CA LEU A 70 15.40 3.07 8.66
C LEU A 70 15.53 1.78 7.84
N LEU A 71 15.58 1.88 6.51
CA LEU A 71 15.79 0.75 5.62
C LEU A 71 17.28 0.56 5.38
N GLU A 72 17.95 -0.13 6.30
CA GLU A 72 19.40 -0.39 6.25
C GLU A 72 19.87 -0.95 4.90
N SER A 73 19.04 -1.80 4.26
CA SER A 73 19.32 -2.38 2.94
C SER A 73 19.32 -1.39 1.77
N ARG A 74 18.89 -0.14 1.98
CA ARG A 74 18.87 0.93 0.99
C ARG A 74 19.74 2.12 1.41
N THR A 75 20.67 1.92 2.33
CA THR A 75 21.61 2.95 2.75
C THR A 75 22.51 3.36 1.59
N ASP A 76 22.57 4.64 1.30
CA ASP A 76 23.58 5.21 0.41
C ASP A 76 24.84 5.51 1.23
N VAL A 77 25.82 4.60 1.14
CA VAL A 77 27.05 4.65 1.94
C VAL A 77 27.90 5.87 1.60
N GLU A 78 27.93 6.28 0.34
CA GLU A 78 28.74 7.43 -0.09
C GLU A 78 28.11 8.74 0.39
N LEU A 79 26.78 8.87 0.27
CA LEU A 79 26.06 10.02 0.83
C LEU A 79 26.22 10.10 2.36
N MET A 80 26.18 8.96 3.05
CA MET A 80 26.40 8.91 4.50
C MET A 80 27.78 9.44 4.89
N LYS A 81 28.83 9.02 4.18
CA LYS A 81 30.20 9.49 4.42
C LYS A 81 30.33 10.98 4.16
N THR A 82 29.84 11.48 3.03
CA THR A 82 29.95 12.91 2.70
C THR A 82 29.22 13.79 3.70
N GLU A 83 28.04 13.36 4.16
CA GLU A 83 27.28 14.09 5.19
C GLU A 83 28.02 14.07 6.53
N PHE A 84 28.57 12.93 6.94
CA PHE A 84 29.36 12.82 8.16
C PHE A 84 30.63 13.69 8.11
N GLU A 85 31.40 13.61 7.02
CA GLU A 85 32.59 14.44 6.78
C GLU A 85 32.28 15.94 6.78
N SER A 86 31.11 16.33 6.26
CA SER A 86 30.69 17.75 6.26
C SER A 86 30.41 18.29 7.67
N LEU A 87 30.05 17.42 8.61
CA LEU A 87 29.68 17.77 9.99
C LEU A 87 30.85 17.58 10.98
N LEU A 88 31.89 16.86 10.55
CA LEU A 88 33.09 16.54 11.33
C LEU A 88 33.79 17.78 11.92
N PRO A 89 33.95 18.92 11.21
CA PRO A 89 34.58 20.12 11.76
C PRO A 89 33.82 20.73 12.95
N THR A 90 32.50 20.58 12.98
CA THR A 90 31.66 21.09 14.08
C THR A 90 31.91 20.28 15.35
N PHE A 91 32.05 18.96 15.20
CA PHE A 91 32.35 18.06 16.30
C PHE A 91 33.80 18.21 16.80
N GLU A 92 34.77 18.36 15.90
CA GLU A 92 36.18 18.59 16.26
C GLU A 92 36.34 19.86 17.12
N ALA A 93 35.61 20.92 16.81
CA ALA A 93 35.62 22.15 17.62
C ALA A 93 35.08 21.92 19.04
N LEU A 94 34.04 21.09 19.21
CA LEU A 94 33.49 20.73 20.52
C LEU A 94 34.48 19.89 21.34
N ILE A 95 35.17 18.94 20.71
CA ILE A 95 36.21 18.14 21.38
C ILE A 95 37.38 19.03 21.79
N ALA A 96 37.87 19.90 20.90
CA ALA A 96 38.98 20.80 21.19
C ALA A 96 38.65 21.69 22.40
N SER A 97 37.45 22.28 22.43
CA SER A 97 37.00 23.07 23.57
C SER A 97 36.89 22.26 24.87
N ALA A 98 36.51 20.98 24.78
CA ALA A 98 36.42 20.10 25.96
C ALA A 98 37.81 19.67 26.46
N ALA A 99 38.74 19.41 25.54
CA ALA A 99 40.14 19.08 25.84
C ALA A 99 40.84 20.25 26.52
N ASP A 100 40.72 21.47 25.98
CA ASP A 100 41.30 22.69 26.58
C ASP A 100 40.78 22.92 28.00
N ALA A 101 39.47 22.72 28.21
CA ALA A 101 38.87 22.87 29.53
C ALA A 101 39.32 21.80 30.52
N ALA A 102 39.55 20.57 30.05
CA ALA A 102 40.06 19.47 30.86
C ALA A 102 41.53 19.69 31.26
N GLU A 103 42.36 20.17 30.34
CA GLU A 103 43.77 20.48 30.60
C GLU A 103 43.94 21.60 31.64
N VAL A 104 43.09 22.62 31.60
CA VAL A 104 43.10 23.74 32.56
C VAL A 104 42.40 23.38 33.89
N GLY A 105 41.83 22.18 34.01
CA GLY A 105 41.13 21.73 35.22
C GLY A 105 39.85 22.53 35.49
N ALA A 106 39.22 23.08 34.44
CA ALA A 106 38.03 23.89 34.58
C ALA A 106 36.85 23.07 35.10
N ARG A 107 36.05 23.65 35.99
CA ARG A 107 34.83 23.00 36.53
C ARG A 107 33.79 22.70 35.45
N THR A 108 33.92 23.33 34.27
CA THR A 108 33.07 23.12 33.09
C THR A 108 33.50 21.95 32.21
N ALA A 109 34.69 21.38 32.40
CA ALA A 109 35.25 20.34 31.52
C ALA A 109 34.32 19.15 31.36
N LYS A 110 33.68 18.70 32.45
CA LYS A 110 32.68 17.63 32.41
C LYS A 110 31.49 17.98 31.51
N ASN A 111 30.92 19.17 31.69
CA ASN A 111 29.77 19.61 30.89
C ASN A 111 30.16 19.76 29.41
N GLN A 112 31.38 20.22 29.12
CA GLN A 112 31.87 20.36 27.75
C GLN A 112 32.11 18.99 27.08
N LEU A 113 32.55 17.99 27.83
CA LEU A 113 32.62 16.60 27.34
C LEU A 113 31.23 16.02 27.06
N ASP A 114 30.26 16.27 27.94
CA ASP A 114 28.87 15.84 27.74
C ASP A 114 28.28 16.51 26.48
N THR A 115 28.51 17.81 26.28
CA THR A 115 28.12 18.54 25.06
C THR A 115 28.79 17.97 23.80
N ALA A 116 30.07 17.61 23.87
CA ALA A 116 30.77 17.00 22.74
C ALA A 116 30.19 15.61 22.39
N ALA A 117 29.85 14.81 23.40
CA ALA A 117 29.22 13.50 23.21
C ALA A 117 27.81 13.61 22.60
N GLU A 118 27.01 14.58 23.05
CA GLU A 118 25.71 14.89 22.45
C GLU A 118 25.86 15.34 20.99
N GLY A 119 26.82 16.23 20.71
CA GLY A 119 27.14 16.68 19.36
C GLY A 119 27.52 15.52 18.42
N LEU A 120 28.33 14.56 18.88
CA LEU A 120 28.65 13.37 18.08
C LEU A 120 27.40 12.54 17.75
N ASN A 121 26.55 12.31 18.75
CA ASN A 121 25.31 11.57 18.56
C ASN A 121 24.38 12.27 17.55
N GLU A 122 24.27 13.59 17.62
CA GLU A 122 23.50 14.38 16.67
C GLU A 122 24.06 14.28 15.25
N VAL A 123 25.38 14.37 15.08
CA VAL A 123 26.05 14.24 13.78
C VAL A 123 25.83 12.85 13.19
N ILE A 124 25.99 11.78 13.98
CA ILE A 124 25.73 10.40 13.54
C ILE A 124 24.26 10.25 13.16
N HIS A 125 23.33 10.71 14.01
CA HIS A 125 21.91 10.64 13.71
C HIS A 125 21.54 11.40 12.45
N LYS A 126 22.08 12.59 12.24
CA LYS A 126 21.81 13.40 11.05
C LYS A 126 22.34 12.71 9.79
N ALA A 127 23.59 12.25 9.79
CA ALA A 127 24.17 11.53 8.67
C ALA A 127 23.36 10.26 8.32
N VAL A 128 22.97 9.48 9.33
CA VAL A 128 22.15 8.27 9.16
C VAL A 128 20.75 8.59 8.64
N THR A 129 20.09 9.62 9.16
CA THR A 129 18.72 9.95 8.76
C THR A 129 18.62 10.60 7.39
N THR A 130 19.67 11.29 6.93
CA THR A 130 19.77 11.84 5.58
C THR A 130 20.09 10.75 4.55
N SER A 131 21.00 9.82 4.89
CA SER A 131 21.47 8.78 3.97
C SER A 131 20.58 7.54 3.87
N ILE A 132 19.81 7.23 4.92
CA ILE A 132 18.95 6.05 4.95
C ILE A 132 17.50 6.42 4.69
N LEU A 133 16.95 5.86 3.60
CA LEU A 133 15.52 5.95 3.32
C LEU A 133 14.70 5.32 4.44
N ARG A 134 13.65 6.03 4.87
CA ARG A 134 12.72 5.53 5.87
C ARG A 134 11.61 4.71 5.24
N SER A 135 11.22 3.62 5.89
CA SER A 135 10.12 2.78 5.47
C SER A 135 8.82 3.60 5.52
N SER A 136 8.20 3.86 4.37
CA SER A 136 6.83 4.38 4.38
C SER A 136 5.98 3.49 5.29
N GLY A 137 5.48 4.01 6.41
CA GLY A 137 4.71 3.28 7.42
C GLY A 137 3.41 2.64 6.90
N LYS A 138 3.18 2.72 5.60
CA LYS A 138 2.22 1.90 4.87
C LYS A 138 2.68 0.44 4.92
N ARG A 139 2.21 -0.30 5.94
CA ARG A 139 2.07 -1.77 5.87
C ARG A 139 1.24 -2.09 4.63
N GLY A 140 1.88 -2.26 3.47
CA GLY A 140 1.15 -2.42 2.21
C GLY A 140 2.01 -2.64 0.97
N GLY A 141 3.33 -2.81 1.11
CA GLY A 141 4.16 -3.33 0.04
C GLY A 141 4.05 -4.86 -0.02
N TYR A 142 3.93 -5.43 -1.22
CA TYR A 142 4.11 -6.86 -1.38
C TYR A 142 5.53 -7.26 -0.97
N VAL A 143 5.69 -8.26 -0.10
CA VAL A 143 7.01 -8.65 0.45
C VAL A 143 7.98 -9.14 -0.63
N TRP A 144 7.46 -9.63 -1.75
CA TRP A 144 8.22 -10.03 -2.94
C TRP A 144 8.55 -8.87 -3.89
N TRP A 145 8.25 -7.61 -3.53
CA TRP A 145 8.52 -6.44 -4.37
C TRP A 145 10.02 -6.10 -4.33
N ASN A 146 10.74 -6.40 -5.40
CA ASN A 146 12.15 -6.08 -5.58
C ASN A 146 12.38 -4.94 -6.60
N ARG A 147 13.64 -4.53 -6.80
CA ARG A 147 14.01 -3.44 -7.72
C ARG A 147 13.56 -3.73 -9.16
N GLU A 148 13.77 -4.96 -9.64
CA GLU A 148 13.38 -5.40 -10.98
C GLU A 148 11.86 -5.25 -11.21
N TYR A 149 11.03 -5.60 -10.22
CA TYR A 149 9.58 -5.37 -10.28
C TYR A 149 9.24 -3.89 -10.33
N ALA A 150 9.90 -3.04 -9.53
CA ALA A 150 9.65 -1.60 -9.51
C ALA A 150 9.95 -0.93 -10.86
N GLU A 151 11.07 -1.32 -11.49
CA GLU A 151 11.45 -0.88 -12.83
C GLU A 151 10.42 -1.32 -13.88
N ALA A 152 10.07 -2.61 -13.90
CA ALA A 152 9.08 -3.16 -14.83
C ALA A 152 7.68 -2.53 -14.66
N HIS A 153 7.28 -2.27 -13.40
CA HIS A 153 6.01 -1.59 -13.10
C HIS A 153 6.00 -0.15 -13.62
N THR A 154 7.13 0.55 -13.50
CA THR A 154 7.28 1.93 -14.00
C THR A 154 7.21 1.96 -15.53
N GLN A 155 7.88 1.03 -16.22
CA GLN A 155 7.77 0.87 -17.67
C GLN A 155 6.34 0.56 -18.12
N LEU A 156 5.63 -0.31 -17.39
CA LEU A 156 4.24 -0.63 -17.69
C LEU A 156 3.31 0.58 -17.53
N ARG A 157 3.51 1.40 -16.48
CA ARG A 157 2.75 2.64 -16.31
C ARG A 157 3.00 3.61 -17.45
N ALA A 158 4.27 3.83 -17.83
CA ALA A 158 4.61 4.72 -18.95
C ALA A 158 3.98 4.25 -20.27
N ALA A 159 4.05 2.95 -20.57
CA ALA A 159 3.46 2.38 -21.78
C ALA A 159 1.92 2.50 -21.82
N ARG A 160 1.25 2.34 -20.68
CA ARG A 160 -0.20 2.55 -20.56
C ARG A 160 -0.59 4.00 -20.80
N GLN A 161 0.18 4.96 -20.30
CA GLN A 161 -0.09 6.38 -20.55
C GLN A 161 0.02 6.70 -22.05
N GLN A 162 1.07 6.21 -22.71
CA GLN A 162 1.25 6.42 -24.15
C GLN A 162 0.12 5.81 -24.99
N GLN A 163 -0.36 4.62 -24.61
CA GLN A 163 -1.48 3.97 -25.30
C GLN A 163 -2.81 4.72 -25.08
N LYS A 164 -3.01 5.33 -23.91
CA LYS A 164 -4.18 6.21 -23.67
C LYS A 164 -4.16 7.46 -24.53
N SER A 165 -2.98 8.07 -24.73
CA SER A 165 -2.83 9.25 -25.58
C SER A 165 -3.03 8.96 -27.07
N ALA A 166 -2.85 7.71 -27.52
CA ALA A 166 -3.05 7.31 -28.91
C ALA A 166 -3.62 5.88 -29.03
N PRO A 167 -4.93 5.68 -28.78
CA PRO A 167 -5.55 4.35 -28.67
C PRO A 167 -5.50 3.52 -29.97
N GLY A 168 -5.55 4.18 -31.13
CA GLY A 168 -5.56 3.54 -32.46
C GLY A 168 -4.17 3.20 -33.02
N SER A 169 -3.09 3.55 -32.32
CA SER A 169 -1.74 3.29 -32.82
C SER A 169 -1.31 1.85 -32.55
N ASN A 170 -1.15 1.06 -33.61
CA ASN A 170 -0.69 -0.32 -33.52
C ASN A 170 0.70 -0.43 -32.86
N ARG A 171 1.58 0.54 -33.12
CA ARG A 171 2.92 0.64 -32.50
C ARG A 171 2.86 0.70 -30.96
N TYR A 172 1.94 1.50 -30.40
CA TYR A 172 1.78 1.60 -28.95
C TYR A 172 1.12 0.36 -28.34
N GLN A 173 0.20 -0.28 -29.07
CA GLN A 173 -0.43 -1.54 -28.65
C GLN A 173 0.60 -2.68 -28.58
N GLU A 174 1.43 -2.86 -29.60
CA GLU A 174 2.52 -3.84 -29.59
C GLU A 174 3.54 -3.58 -28.48
N ARG A 175 3.93 -2.32 -28.28
CA ARG A 175 4.84 -1.92 -27.20
C ARG A 175 4.25 -2.28 -25.84
N LEU A 176 2.97 -1.97 -25.60
CA LEU A 176 2.28 -2.30 -24.36
C LEU A 176 2.21 -3.82 -24.15
N SER A 177 1.94 -4.60 -25.19
CA SER A 177 1.92 -6.06 -25.12
C SER A 177 3.28 -6.64 -24.70
N ARG A 178 4.38 -6.19 -25.34
CA ARG A 178 5.75 -6.59 -24.98
C ARG A 178 6.08 -6.25 -23.53
N ILE A 179 5.79 -5.02 -23.10
CA ILE A 179 6.07 -4.57 -21.73
C ILE A 179 5.21 -5.31 -20.70
N ARG A 180 3.95 -5.66 -21.02
CA ARG A 180 3.11 -6.50 -20.16
C ARG A 180 3.71 -7.90 -19.97
N SER A 181 4.21 -8.52 -21.03
CA SER A 181 4.89 -9.82 -20.95
C SER A 181 6.12 -9.74 -20.05
N ASN A 182 6.98 -8.73 -20.25
CA ASN A 182 8.16 -8.52 -19.41
C ASN A 182 7.80 -8.25 -17.94
N PHE A 183 6.77 -7.45 -17.69
CA PHE A 183 6.24 -7.23 -16.34
C PHE A 183 5.78 -8.53 -15.69
N HIS A 184 5.04 -9.39 -16.39
CA HIS A 184 4.63 -10.69 -15.85
C HIS A 184 5.82 -11.61 -15.55
N LYS A 185 6.85 -11.61 -16.40
CA LYS A 185 8.11 -12.33 -16.12
C LYS A 185 8.79 -11.80 -14.86
N ALA A 186 8.90 -10.48 -14.71
CA ALA A 186 9.48 -9.84 -13.53
C ALA A 186 8.70 -10.17 -12.25
N VAL A 187 7.37 -10.10 -12.28
CA VAL A 187 6.50 -10.49 -11.15
C VAL A 187 6.73 -11.95 -10.76
N THR A 188 6.76 -12.85 -11.76
CA THR A 188 6.93 -14.28 -11.52
C THR A 188 8.30 -14.59 -10.93
N LYS A 189 9.36 -13.95 -11.47
CA LYS A 189 10.73 -14.06 -10.96
C LYS A 189 10.82 -13.55 -9.52
N ALA A 190 10.27 -12.38 -9.24
CA ALA A 190 10.30 -11.77 -7.91
C ALA A 190 9.57 -12.63 -6.86
N LYS A 191 8.38 -13.15 -7.20
CA LYS A 191 7.64 -14.08 -6.35
C LYS A 191 8.40 -15.38 -6.09
N ARG A 192 9.03 -15.96 -7.12
CA ARG A 192 9.82 -17.18 -6.98
C ARG A 192 11.05 -16.97 -6.11
N ALA A 193 11.77 -15.88 -6.32
CA ALA A 193 12.94 -15.54 -5.52
C ALA A 193 12.57 -15.38 -4.03
N TRP A 194 11.50 -14.62 -3.75
CA TRP A 194 10.99 -14.47 -2.40
C TRP A 194 10.53 -15.80 -1.79
N ALA A 195 9.81 -16.63 -2.54
CA ALA A 195 9.36 -17.93 -2.06
C ALA A 195 10.54 -18.86 -1.76
N LYS A 196 11.56 -18.86 -2.62
CA LYS A 196 12.79 -19.64 -2.41
C LYS A 196 13.52 -19.19 -1.14
N GLN A 197 13.76 -17.89 -1.00
CA GLN A 197 14.36 -17.33 0.21
C GLN A 197 13.53 -17.67 1.45
N LYS A 198 12.20 -17.56 1.36
CA LYS A 198 11.33 -17.90 2.48
C LYS A 198 11.35 -19.37 2.87
N VAL A 199 11.71 -20.27 1.97
CA VAL A 199 11.90 -21.70 2.25
C VAL A 199 13.28 -21.94 2.85
N GLU A 200 14.31 -21.26 2.36
CA GLU A 200 15.69 -21.33 2.89
C GLU A 200 15.76 -20.78 4.32
N ASP A 201 15.00 -19.73 4.63
CA ASP A 201 14.92 -19.09 5.95
C ASP A 201 13.99 -19.82 6.95
N LEU A 202 13.42 -20.99 6.62
CA LEU A 202 12.51 -21.70 7.54
C LEU A 202 13.29 -22.37 8.66
N GLU A 203 13.08 -21.93 9.90
CA GLU A 203 13.69 -22.53 11.08
C GLU A 203 12.66 -22.78 12.20
N GLY A 204 12.91 -23.82 12.99
CA GLY A 204 12.16 -24.13 14.21
C GLY A 204 10.64 -24.18 14.02
N ASN A 205 9.93 -23.23 14.66
CA ASN A 205 8.47 -23.19 14.70
C ASN A 205 7.84 -22.76 13.35
N ASP A 206 8.59 -22.06 12.48
CA ASP A 206 8.08 -21.58 11.19
C ASP A 206 7.80 -22.72 10.20
N ILE A 207 8.45 -23.87 10.41
CA ILE A 207 8.23 -25.10 9.63
C ILE A 207 6.76 -25.57 9.74
N PHE A 208 6.16 -25.47 10.93
CA PHE A 208 4.76 -25.84 11.14
C PHE A 208 3.80 -24.87 10.43
N GLY A 209 4.17 -23.60 10.32
CA GLY A 209 3.45 -22.61 9.52
C GLY A 209 3.52 -22.92 8.02
N ALA A 210 4.71 -23.24 7.52
CA ALA A 210 4.92 -23.63 6.12
C ALA A 210 4.17 -24.92 5.74
N MET A 211 4.01 -25.87 6.67
CA MET A 211 3.21 -27.08 6.46
C MET A 211 1.74 -26.76 6.12
N GLN A 212 1.21 -25.61 6.56
CA GLN A 212 -0.15 -25.18 6.17
C GLN A 212 -0.21 -24.72 4.71
N TRP A 213 0.90 -24.26 4.11
CA TRP A 213 0.95 -23.89 2.69
C TRP A 213 0.82 -25.13 1.79
N ALA A 214 1.36 -26.27 2.24
CA ALA A 214 1.25 -27.55 1.53
C ALA A 214 -0.18 -28.12 1.52
N LYS A 215 -1.03 -27.75 2.49
CA LYS A 215 -2.43 -28.21 2.55
C LYS A 215 -3.31 -27.67 1.41
N GLY A 216 -2.76 -26.78 0.58
CA GLY A 216 -3.45 -26.23 -0.58
C GLY A 216 -4.63 -25.33 -0.19
N ARG A 217 -5.07 -24.49 -1.13
CA ARG A 217 -6.29 -23.71 -0.93
C ARG A 217 -7.47 -24.66 -1.04
N ARG A 218 -8.16 -24.93 0.07
CA ARG A 218 -9.39 -25.74 0.07
C ARG A 218 -10.36 -25.18 -0.98
N ARG A 219 -10.57 -25.92 -2.07
CA ARG A 219 -11.63 -25.65 -3.04
C ARG A 219 -12.92 -26.16 -2.45
N TYR A 220 -13.60 -25.32 -1.67
CA TYR A 220 -14.97 -25.61 -1.30
C TYR A 220 -15.81 -25.61 -2.57
N ARG A 221 -16.40 -26.76 -2.92
CA ARG A 221 -17.45 -26.79 -3.93
C ARG A 221 -18.61 -25.96 -3.37
N SER A 222 -19.10 -24.99 -4.15
CA SER A 222 -20.34 -24.32 -3.78
C SER A 222 -21.46 -25.37 -3.66
N PRO A 223 -22.43 -25.20 -2.75
CA PRO A 223 -23.58 -26.11 -2.67
C PRO A 223 -24.27 -26.26 -4.04
N PRO A 224 -24.87 -27.42 -4.33
CA PRO A 224 -25.71 -27.57 -5.52
C PRO A 224 -26.86 -26.54 -5.48
N LEU A 225 -27.21 -25.99 -6.64
CA LEU A 225 -28.37 -25.09 -6.78
C LEU A 225 -29.51 -25.85 -7.42
N MET A 226 -30.73 -25.57 -7.00
CA MET A 226 -31.93 -26.10 -7.63
C MET A 226 -32.48 -25.06 -8.61
N ASP A 227 -32.73 -25.49 -9.85
CA ASP A 227 -33.45 -24.67 -10.83
C ASP A 227 -34.93 -24.53 -10.42
N PRO A 228 -35.66 -23.53 -10.94
CA PRO A 228 -37.11 -23.45 -10.79
C PRO A 228 -37.83 -24.72 -11.28
N ASP A 229 -37.25 -25.40 -12.26
CA ASP A 229 -37.77 -26.66 -12.83
C ASP A 229 -37.43 -27.91 -11.98
N GLY A 230 -36.87 -27.72 -10.77
CA GLY A 230 -36.51 -28.81 -9.86
C GLY A 230 -35.20 -29.55 -10.20
N SER A 231 -34.52 -29.17 -11.28
CA SER A 231 -33.25 -29.81 -11.67
C SER A 231 -32.06 -29.32 -10.84
N MET A 232 -31.21 -30.24 -10.36
CA MET A 232 -30.07 -29.90 -9.51
C MET A 232 -28.82 -29.57 -10.35
N LYS A 233 -28.28 -28.35 -10.22
CA LYS A 233 -27.06 -27.89 -10.88
C LYS A 233 -25.86 -27.96 -9.94
N VAL A 234 -24.91 -28.84 -10.26
CA VAL A 234 -23.66 -29.02 -9.50
C VAL A 234 -22.48 -28.27 -10.13
N GLU A 235 -22.49 -28.11 -11.46
CA GLU A 235 -21.43 -27.46 -12.22
C GLU A 235 -21.51 -25.93 -12.19
N THR A 236 -20.34 -25.27 -12.24
CA THR A 236 -20.22 -23.80 -12.19
C THR A 236 -21.04 -23.10 -13.27
N LYS A 237 -21.04 -23.63 -14.51
CA LYS A 237 -21.77 -23.04 -15.63
C LYS A 237 -23.28 -23.12 -15.42
N GLY A 238 -23.79 -24.28 -14.99
CA GLY A 238 -25.21 -24.47 -14.67
C GLY A 238 -25.67 -23.56 -13.53
N LYS A 239 -24.87 -23.46 -12.46
CA LYS A 239 -25.17 -22.55 -11.34
C LYS A 239 -25.22 -21.08 -11.77
N ALA A 240 -24.28 -20.63 -12.60
CA ALA A 240 -24.25 -19.26 -13.09
C ALA A 240 -25.47 -18.93 -13.96
N GLN A 241 -25.92 -19.88 -14.78
CA GLN A 241 -27.13 -19.74 -15.60
C GLN A 241 -28.39 -19.66 -14.74
N THR A 242 -28.54 -20.57 -13.76
CA THR A 242 -29.68 -20.56 -12.83
C THR A 242 -29.76 -19.26 -12.03
N LEU A 243 -28.64 -18.79 -11.48
CA LEU A 243 -28.60 -17.51 -10.75
C LEU A 243 -28.93 -16.32 -11.66
N ARG A 244 -28.44 -16.32 -12.90
CA ARG A 244 -28.76 -15.26 -13.87
C ARG A 244 -30.24 -15.24 -14.20
N ALA A 245 -30.84 -16.40 -14.48
CA ALA A 245 -32.25 -16.49 -14.79
C ALA A 245 -33.14 -16.06 -13.61
N ALA A 246 -32.79 -16.47 -12.39
CA ALA A 246 -33.55 -16.15 -11.18
C ALA A 246 -33.42 -14.68 -10.73
N LEU A 247 -32.23 -14.10 -10.82
CA LEU A 247 -31.94 -12.75 -10.29
C LEU A 247 -32.06 -11.64 -11.35
N LEU A 248 -31.89 -11.99 -12.62
CA LEU A 248 -31.90 -11.04 -13.74
C LEU A 248 -32.88 -11.52 -14.83
N PRO A 249 -34.18 -11.55 -14.53
CA PRO A 249 -35.18 -11.87 -15.55
C PRO A 249 -35.13 -10.84 -16.68
N PRO A 250 -35.43 -11.24 -17.93
CA PRO A 250 -35.47 -10.31 -19.04
C PRO A 250 -36.46 -9.17 -18.73
N PRO A 251 -36.12 -7.91 -19.07
CA PRO A 251 -37.03 -6.80 -18.84
C PRO A 251 -38.34 -7.04 -19.59
N ALA A 252 -39.45 -6.58 -19.01
CA ALA A 252 -40.74 -6.61 -19.70
C ALA A 252 -40.61 -5.92 -21.07
N PRO A 253 -41.29 -6.44 -22.11
CA PRO A 253 -41.24 -5.82 -23.43
C PRO A 253 -41.65 -4.36 -23.30
N ALA A 254 -40.84 -3.47 -23.87
CA ALA A 254 -41.17 -2.05 -23.91
C ALA A 254 -42.45 -1.89 -24.73
N ASP A 255 -43.51 -1.36 -24.10
CA ASP A 255 -44.77 -1.04 -24.75
C ASP A 255 -44.53 0.21 -25.61
N LEU A 256 -43.98 0.01 -26.80
CA LEU A 256 -43.76 1.03 -27.81
C LEU A 256 -45.10 1.26 -28.53
N ARG A 257 -46.02 1.97 -27.86
CA ARG A 257 -47.24 2.51 -28.48
C ARG A 257 -47.02 3.93 -28.97
#